data_AF-A0A975UD48-F1
#
_entry.id   AF-A0A975UD48-F1
#
_cell.length_a   1.000
_cell.length_b   1.000
_cell.length_c   1.000
_cell.angle_alpha   90.00
_cell.angle_beta   90.00
_cell.angle_gamma   90.00
#
_symmetry.space_group_name_H-M   'P 1'
#
loop_
_entity.id
_entity.type
_entity.pdbx_description
1 polymer ?
#
loop_
_entity_poly.entity_id
_entity_poly.type
_entity_poly.pdbx_seq_one_letter_code
_entity_poly.pdbx_strand_id
1 'polypeptide(L)'
;MNLKKLAITLPAPVCIVASISAFITYINHGLNAEFATQWLKSFLFSLVVILPIAGLLIMKLAQLVERRLPHIQPLGRKLILCGLIALSLESIISLMSVLSTSQAESASQFIAFWALTLLKALPLGYLIAMIMVFIVRPRIQRALAAA
;
A
#
# COMPACT_ATOMS: atom_id res chain seq x y z
N MET A 1 9.67 -5.54 20.90
CA MET A 1 8.48 -6.17 20.27
C MET A 1 8.65 -7.68 20.36
N ASN A 2 7.69 -8.44 20.91
CA ASN A 2 7.83 -9.89 21.12
C ASN A 2 7.95 -10.64 19.78
N LEU A 3 8.97 -11.50 19.62
CA LEU A 3 9.20 -12.32 18.40
C LEU A 3 7.94 -13.07 17.95
N LYS A 4 7.16 -13.60 18.89
CA LYS A 4 5.87 -14.25 18.61
C LYS A 4 4.87 -13.34 17.88
N LYS A 5 4.77 -12.06 18.29
CA LYS A 5 3.86 -11.10 17.63
C LYS A 5 4.31 -10.80 16.20
N LEU A 6 5.62 -10.69 15.99
CA LEU A 6 6.19 -10.41 14.66
C LEU A 6 5.99 -11.59 13.69
N ALA A 7 6.13 -12.83 14.18
CA ALA A 7 5.84 -14.04 13.40
C ALA A 7 4.37 -14.16 12.99
N ILE A 8 3.44 -13.54 13.73
CA ILE A 8 2.00 -13.56 13.43
C ILE A 8 1.60 -12.41 12.50
N THR A 9 2.20 -11.22 12.64
CA THR A 9 1.75 -10.01 11.93
C THR A 9 2.37 -9.85 10.54
N LEU A 10 3.60 -10.29 10.32
CA LEU A 10 4.34 -10.06 9.07
C LEU A 10 4.00 -11.00 7.89
N PRO A 11 3.68 -12.29 8.07
CA PRO A 11 3.58 -13.19 6.92
C PRO A 11 2.55 -12.74 5.88
N ALA A 12 1.36 -12.32 6.31
CA ALA A 12 0.31 -11.93 5.38
C ALA A 12 0.69 -10.67 4.54
N PRO A 13 1.13 -9.55 5.15
CA PRO A 13 1.61 -8.42 4.36
C PRO A 13 2.82 -8.74 3.47
N VAL A 14 3.76 -9.57 3.94
CA VAL A 14 4.92 -9.98 3.14
C VAL A 14 4.51 -10.78 1.91
N CYS A 15 3.59 -11.74 2.04
CA CYS A 15 3.07 -12.50 0.91
C CYS A 15 2.33 -11.61 -0.10
N ILE A 16 1.56 -10.63 0.38
CA ILE A 16 0.85 -9.67 -0.48
C ILE A 16 1.87 -8.84 -1.27
N VAL A 17 2.88 -8.28 -0.59
CA VAL A 17 3.94 -7.50 -1.22
C VAL A 17 4.72 -8.34 -2.25
N ALA A 18 5.10 -9.57 -1.90
CA ALA A 18 5.81 -10.48 -2.80
C ALA A 18 5.01 -10.81 -4.06
N SER A 19 3.71 -11.05 -3.91
CA SER A 19 2.82 -11.41 -5.04
C SER A 19 2.59 -10.22 -5.96
N ILE A 20 2.33 -9.04 -5.39
CA ILE A 20 2.11 -7.81 -6.17
C ILE A 20 3.40 -7.39 -6.88
N SER A 21 4.55 -7.42 -6.19
CA SER A 21 5.82 -7.07 -6.81
C SER A 21 6.17 -8.05 -7.94
N ALA A 22 5.95 -9.36 -7.77
CA ALA A 22 6.16 -10.35 -8.82
C ALA A 22 5.28 -10.07 -10.04
N PHE A 23 4.00 -9.77 -9.81
CA PHE A 23 3.05 -9.47 -10.87
C PHE A 23 3.43 -8.21 -11.66
N ILE A 24 3.83 -7.13 -10.98
CA ILE A 24 4.26 -5.88 -11.63
C ILE A 24 5.58 -6.09 -12.39
N THR A 25 6.55 -6.80 -11.81
CA THR A 25 7.80 -7.13 -12.51
C THR A 25 7.53 -7.95 -13.77
N TYR A 26 6.60 -8.91 -13.70
CA TYR A 26 6.19 -9.71 -14.86
C TYR A 26 5.59 -8.86 -15.98
N ILE A 27 4.69 -7.92 -15.63
CA ILE A 27 4.09 -7.01 -16.62
C ILE A 27 5.14 -6.11 -17.28
N ASN A 28 6.10 -5.60 -16.52
CA ASN A 28 7.07 -4.63 -17.02
C ASN A 28 8.22 -5.27 -17.81
N HIS A 29 8.65 -6.49 -17.44
CA HIS A 29 9.87 -7.09 -17.97
C HIS A 29 9.69 -8.51 -18.54
N GLY A 30 8.55 -9.17 -18.31
CA GLY A 30 8.31 -10.56 -18.68
C GLY A 30 9.10 -11.57 -17.83
N LEU A 31 8.97 -12.87 -18.16
CA LEU A 31 9.80 -13.92 -17.58
C LEU A 31 11.09 -14.08 -18.40
N ASN A 32 12.15 -13.42 -17.95
CA ASN A 32 13.48 -13.50 -18.56
C ASN A 32 14.55 -13.78 -17.49
N ALA A 33 15.83 -13.85 -17.90
CA ALA A 33 16.94 -14.13 -16.99
C ALA A 33 17.11 -13.08 -15.87
N GLU A 34 16.65 -11.84 -16.09
CA GLU A 34 16.72 -10.76 -15.11
C GLU A 34 15.52 -10.70 -14.18
N PHE A 35 14.42 -11.41 -14.49
CA PHE A 35 13.18 -11.35 -13.73
C PHE A 35 13.41 -11.54 -12.23
N ALA A 36 14.17 -12.57 -11.84
CA ALA A 36 14.38 -12.90 -10.43
C ALA A 36 15.14 -11.78 -9.70
N THR A 37 16.13 -11.15 -10.35
CA THR A 37 16.94 -10.10 -9.73
C THR A 37 16.15 -8.80 -9.62
N GLN A 38 15.37 -8.45 -10.65
CA GLN A 38 14.52 -7.27 -10.64
C GLN A 38 13.36 -7.42 -9.65
N TRP A 39 12.70 -8.58 -9.62
CA TRP A 39 11.65 -8.88 -8.66
C TRP A 39 12.17 -8.82 -7.22
N LEU A 40 13.33 -9.43 -6.94
CA LEU A 40 13.90 -9.42 -5.60
C LEU A 40 14.26 -8.00 -5.14
N LYS A 41 14.82 -7.16 -6.03
CA LYS A 41 15.10 -5.74 -5.72
C LYS A 41 13.81 -4.99 -5.39
N SER A 42 12.79 -5.09 -6.24
CA SER A 42 11.49 -4.45 -6.00
C SER A 42 10.82 -4.96 -4.73
N PHE A 43 10.87 -6.28 -4.48
CA PHE A 43 10.32 -6.90 -3.28
C PHE A 43 11.01 -6.40 -2.01
N LEU A 44 12.35 -6.40 -1.97
CA LEU A 44 13.11 -5.92 -0.81
C LEU A 44 12.87 -4.43 -0.56
N PHE A 45 12.84 -3.61 -1.63
CA PHE A 45 12.49 -2.19 -1.51
C PHE A 45 11.09 -2.00 -0.92
N SER A 46 10.08 -2.70 -1.44
CA SER A 46 8.72 -2.62 -0.91
C SER A 46 8.62 -3.12 0.53
N LEU A 47 9.36 -4.15 0.91
CA LEU A 47 9.34 -4.70 2.26
C LEU A 47 10.00 -3.78 3.28
N VAL A 48 11.13 -3.15 2.93
CA VAL A 48 11.90 -2.30 3.85
C VAL A 48 11.37 -0.87 3.89
N VAL A 49 10.83 -0.35 2.78
CA VAL A 49 10.42 1.06 2.66
C VAL A 49 8.91 1.21 2.68
N ILE A 50 8.21 0.55 1.75
CA ILE A 50 6.77 0.76 1.56
C ILE A 50 5.95 0.17 2.71
N LEU A 51 6.28 -1.05 3.15
CA LEU A 51 5.51 -1.74 4.18
C LEU A 51 5.51 -0.99 5.54
N PRO A 52 6.64 -0.47 6.06
CA PRO A 52 6.63 0.36 7.26
C PRO A 52 5.86 1.67 7.09
N ILE A 53 6.02 2.36 5.95
CA ILE A 53 5.30 3.59 5.65
C ILE A 53 3.79 3.34 5.62
N ALA A 54 3.36 2.27 4.93
CA ALA A 54 1.97 1.86 4.87
C ALA A 54 1.43 1.54 6.27
N GLY A 55 2.17 0.76 7.07
CA GLY A 55 1.78 0.44 8.45
C GLY A 55 1.58 1.68 9.32
N LEU A 56 2.51 2.64 9.25
CA LEU A 56 2.42 3.91 9.98
C LEU A 56 1.24 4.77 9.52
N LEU A 57 1.03 4.88 8.20
CA LEU A 57 -0.10 5.62 7.63
C LEU A 57 -1.43 5.00 8.05
N ILE A 58 -1.58 3.69 7.94
CA ILE A 58 -2.78 2.96 8.36
C ILE A 58 -3.07 3.25 9.84
N MET A 59 -2.06 3.21 10.70
CA MET A 59 -2.22 3.47 12.13
C MET A 59 -2.68 4.92 12.40
N LYS A 60 -1.98 5.91 11.82
CA LYS A 60 -2.31 7.33 12.02
C LYS A 60 -3.68 7.70 11.45
N LEU A 61 -3.98 7.23 10.24
CA LEU A 61 -5.27 7.49 9.59
C LEU A 61 -6.42 6.78 10.32
N ALA A 62 -6.22 5.57 10.84
CA ALA A 62 -7.23 4.90 11.64
C ALA A 62 -7.59 5.71 12.89
N GLN A 63 -6.58 6.20 13.62
CA GLN A 63 -6.80 7.06 14.80
C GLN A 63 -7.49 8.37 14.43
N LEU A 64 -7.07 9.00 13.33
CA LEU A 64 -7.67 10.24 12.85
C LEU A 64 -9.16 10.05 12.51
N VAL A 65 -9.47 8.99 11.78
CA VAL A 65 -10.83 8.64 11.36
C VAL A 65 -11.71 8.30 12.57
N GLU A 66 -11.20 7.53 13.53
CA GLU A 66 -11.93 7.22 14.77
C GLU A 66 -12.22 8.48 15.60
N ARG A 67 -11.27 9.41 15.67
CA ARG A 67 -11.42 10.65 16.44
C ARG A 67 -12.31 11.69 15.75
N ARG A 68 -12.21 11.83 14.42
CA ARG A 68 -12.93 12.86 13.65
C ARG A 68 -14.31 12.41 13.18
N LEU A 69 -14.53 11.11 13.01
CA LEU A 69 -15.78 10.54 12.51
C LEU A 69 -16.38 9.52 13.49
N PRO A 70 -16.59 9.86 14.78
CA PRO A 70 -17.10 8.91 15.77
C PRO A 70 -18.57 8.52 15.52
N HIS A 71 -19.34 9.39 14.87
CA HIS A 71 -20.78 9.19 14.61
C HIS A 71 -21.09 8.37 13.35
N ILE A 72 -20.09 8.05 12.52
CA ILE A 72 -20.30 7.26 11.30
C ILE A 72 -20.36 5.77 11.66
N GLN A 73 -21.25 5.04 10.98
CA GLN A 73 -21.37 3.59 11.12
C GLN A 73 -20.02 2.88 10.91
N PRO A 74 -19.75 1.77 11.63
CA PRO A 74 -18.44 1.09 11.57
C PRO A 74 -17.98 0.69 10.17
N LEU A 75 -18.93 0.31 9.28
CA LEU A 75 -18.63 -0.04 7.90
C LEU A 75 -18.19 1.18 7.08
N GLY A 76 -18.98 2.27 7.12
CA GLY A 76 -18.65 3.52 6.42
C GLY A 76 -17.30 4.08 6.85
N ARG A 77 -17.00 4.01 8.15
CA ARG A 77 -15.71 4.41 8.71
C ARG A 77 -14.54 3.61 8.14
N LYS A 78 -14.69 2.29 7.98
CA LYS A 78 -13.66 1.43 7.36
C LYS A 78 -13.48 1.71 5.87
N LEU A 79 -14.55 1.99 5.13
CA LEU A 79 -14.48 2.36 3.72
C LEU A 79 -13.75 3.70 3.52
N ILE A 80 -14.10 4.72 4.33
CA ILE A 80 -13.40 6.00 4.33
C ILE A 80 -11.91 5.82 4.65
N LEU A 81 -11.59 4.98 5.65
CA LEU A 81 -10.21 4.65 5.99
C LEU A 81 -9.47 4.02 4.80
N CYS A 82 -10.08 3.08 4.08
CA CYS A 82 -9.49 2.49 2.87
C CYS A 82 -9.20 3.56 1.81
N GLY A 83 -10.13 4.50 1.62
CA GLY A 83 -9.98 5.61 0.69
C GLY A 83 -8.81 6.52 1.04
N LEU A 84 -8.69 6.89 2.31
CA LEU A 84 -7.59 7.73 2.79
C LEU A 84 -6.23 7.03 2.70
N ILE A 85 -6.17 5.74 3.04
CA ILE A 85 -4.94 4.94 2.90
C ILE A 85 -4.51 4.89 1.43
N ALA A 86 -5.43 4.52 0.53
CA ALA A 86 -5.15 4.43 -0.90
C ALA A 86 -4.70 5.79 -1.46
N LEU A 87 -5.45 6.86 -1.19
CA LEU A 87 -5.13 8.20 -1.68
C LEU A 87 -3.76 8.68 -1.19
N SER A 88 -3.43 8.46 0.09
CA SER A 88 -2.15 8.91 0.66
C SER A 88 -0.96 8.14 0.10
N LEU A 89 -1.04 6.80 0.04
CA LEU A 89 0.04 5.99 -0.51
C LEU A 89 0.22 6.21 -2.01
N GLU A 90 -0.87 6.17 -2.78
CA GLU A 90 -0.79 6.35 -4.23
C GLU A 90 -0.36 7.78 -4.60
N SER A 91 -0.67 8.79 -3.79
CA SER A 91 -0.18 10.14 -4.00
C SER A 91 1.35 10.22 -3.89
N ILE A 92 1.93 9.57 -2.87
CA ILE A 92 3.39 9.51 -2.69
C ILE A 92 4.03 8.71 -3.83
N ILE A 93 3.48 7.54 -4.17
CA ILE A 93 4.02 6.67 -5.22
C ILE A 93 3.92 7.35 -6.59
N SER A 94 2.78 7.93 -6.92
CA SER A 94 2.57 8.70 -8.16
C SER A 94 3.56 9.86 -8.25
N LEU A 95 3.74 10.61 -7.16
CA LEU A 95 4.68 11.73 -7.12
C LEU A 95 6.11 11.26 -7.40
N MET A 96 6.56 10.19 -6.74
CA MET A 96 7.89 9.62 -6.98
C MET A 96 8.04 9.08 -8.40
N SER A 97 6.99 8.44 -8.93
CA SER A 97 6.98 7.95 -10.32
C SER A 97 7.20 9.11 -11.28
N VAL A 98 6.39 10.17 -11.19
CA VAL A 98 6.49 11.34 -12.06
C VAL A 98 7.84 12.04 -11.90
N LEU A 99 8.38 12.17 -10.69
CA LEU A 99 9.73 12.72 -10.47
C LEU A 99 10.83 11.88 -11.11
N SER A 100 10.67 10.55 -11.14
CA SER A 100 11.68 9.63 -11.69
C SER A 100 11.59 9.43 -13.20
N THR A 101 10.41 9.60 -13.81
CA THR A 101 10.17 9.25 -15.22
C THR A 101 9.68 10.40 -16.10
N SER A 102 9.16 11.50 -15.53
CA SER A 102 8.62 12.59 -16.35
C SER A 102 9.70 13.61 -16.72
N GLN A 103 9.75 13.97 -18.01
CA GLN A 103 10.45 15.16 -18.50
C GLN A 103 9.50 16.36 -18.46
N ALA A 104 8.87 16.62 -17.31
CA ALA A 104 7.91 17.72 -17.22
C ALA A 104 8.63 19.06 -17.40
N GLU A 105 8.32 19.77 -18.49
CA GLU A 105 8.95 21.06 -18.82
C GLU A 105 8.30 22.24 -18.06
N SER A 106 7.13 22.02 -17.46
CA SER A 106 6.40 23.02 -16.70
C SER A 106 5.65 22.43 -15.50
N ALA A 107 5.40 23.27 -14.49
CA ALA A 107 4.68 22.88 -13.28
C ALA A 107 3.24 22.39 -13.56
N SER A 108 2.57 22.94 -14.58
CA SER A 108 1.22 22.52 -14.97
C SER A 108 1.19 21.11 -15.55
N GLN A 109 2.16 20.78 -16.43
CA GLN A 109 2.32 19.43 -16.97
C GLN A 109 2.66 18.42 -15.87
N PHE A 110 3.53 18.80 -14.92
CA PHE A 110 3.86 17.95 -13.78
C PHE A 110 2.62 17.58 -12.96
N ILE A 111 1.80 18.57 -12.60
CA ILE A 111 0.56 18.35 -11.84
C ILE A 111 -0.42 17.47 -12.62
N ALA A 112 -0.56 17.69 -13.93
CA ALA A 112 -1.43 16.88 -14.77
C ALA A 112 -0.98 15.41 -14.82
N PHE A 113 0.32 15.14 -15.01
CA PHE A 113 0.86 13.79 -15.01
C PHE A 113 0.76 13.10 -13.64
N TRP A 114 1.01 13.84 -12.55
CA TRP A 114 0.83 13.34 -11.19
C TRP A 114 -0.63 12.97 -10.92
N ALA A 115 -1.57 13.84 -11.25
CA ALA A 115 -3.00 13.60 -11.02
C ALA A 115 -3.51 12.42 -11.85
N LEU A 116 -3.08 12.32 -13.12
CA LEU A 116 -3.47 11.23 -14.00
C LEU A 116 -2.89 9.88 -13.55
N THR A 117 -1.62 9.87 -13.12
CA THR A 117 -0.98 8.66 -12.58
C THR A 117 -1.63 8.22 -11.27
N LEU A 118 -1.93 9.18 -10.38
CA LEU A 118 -2.66 8.93 -9.14
C LEU A 118 -4.04 8.33 -9.41
N LEU A 119 -4.82 8.95 -10.30
CA LEU A 119 -6.18 8.50 -10.61
C LEU A 119 -6.21 7.10 -11.23
N LYS A 120 -5.21 6.75 -12.04
CA LYS A 120 -5.07 5.42 -12.65
C LYS A 120 -4.72 4.34 -11.62
N ALA A 121 -3.90 4.67 -10.62
CA ALA A 121 -3.49 3.72 -9.58
C ALA A 121 -4.53 3.56 -8.46
N LEU A 122 -5.35 4.59 -8.22
CA LEU A 122 -6.28 4.66 -7.09
C LEU A 122 -7.27 3.49 -6.97
N PRO A 123 -7.89 2.97 -8.05
CA PRO A 123 -8.80 1.83 -7.96
C PRO A 123 -8.12 0.57 -7.40
N LEU A 124 -6.89 0.30 -7.85
CA LEU A 124 -6.10 -0.83 -7.37
C LEU A 124 -5.64 -0.62 -5.93
N GLY A 125 -5.14 0.59 -5.61
CA GLY A 125 -4.74 0.95 -4.25
C GLY A 125 -5.89 0.81 -3.24
N TYR A 126 -7.11 1.21 -3.64
CA TYR A 126 -8.32 1.07 -2.82
C TYR A 126 -8.68 -0.40 -2.59
N LEU A 127 -8.64 -1.24 -3.63
CA LEU A 127 -8.90 -2.67 -3.50
C LEU A 127 -7.91 -3.33 -2.52
N ILE A 128 -6.62 -3.02 -2.62
CA ILE A 128 -5.59 -3.53 -1.72
C ILE A 128 -5.85 -3.05 -0.28
N ALA A 129 -6.20 -1.77 -0.10
CA ALA A 129 -6.56 -1.22 1.21
C ALA A 129 -7.78 -1.95 1.81
N MET A 130 -8.79 -2.28 1.01
CA MET A 130 -9.93 -3.07 1.45
C MET A 130 -9.52 -4.46 1.91
N ILE A 131 -8.69 -5.17 1.14
CA ILE A 131 -8.17 -6.50 1.53
C ILE A 131 -7.42 -6.39 2.87
N MET A 132 -6.57 -5.37 3.02
CA MET A 132 -5.82 -5.16 4.25
C MET A 132 -6.73 -4.87 5.46
N VAL A 133 -7.72 -3.99 5.31
CA VAL A 133 -8.57 -3.54 6.42
C VAL A 133 -9.64 -4.57 6.79
N PHE A 134 -10.24 -5.25 5.80
CA PHE A 134 -11.37 -6.16 6.03
C PHE A 134 -10.96 -7.63 6.20
N ILE A 135 -9.86 -8.08 5.59
CA ILE A 135 -9.47 -9.50 5.61
C ILE A 135 -8.22 -9.69 6.46
N VAL A 136 -7.14 -8.98 6.15
CA VAL A 136 -5.83 -9.21 6.78
C VAL A 136 -5.84 -8.76 8.24
N ARG A 137 -6.24 -7.50 8.50
CA ARG A 137 -6.23 -6.93 9.86
C ARG A 137 -7.08 -7.73 10.85
N PRO A 138 -8.33 -8.15 10.55
CA PRO A 138 -9.10 -8.97 11.48
C PRO A 138 -8.50 -10.36 11.71
N ARG A 139 -7.89 -10.99 10.69
CA ARG A 139 -7.21 -12.28 10.85
C ARG A 139 -5.98 -12.17 11.75
N ILE A 140 -5.17 -11.14 11.56
CA ILE A 140 -4.02 -10.85 12.43
C ILE A 140 -4.48 -10.60 13.86
N GLN A 141 -5.54 -9.80 14.07
CA GLN A 141 -6.08 -9.54 15.40
C GLN A 141 -6.59 -10.81 16.10
N ARG A 142 -7.29 -11.69 15.38
CA ARG A 142 -7.71 -13.00 15.92
C ARG A 142 -6.52 -13.89 16.28
N ALA A 143 -5.53 -13.99 15.39
CA ALA A 143 -4.34 -14.79 15.64
C ALA A 143 -3.51 -14.28 16.83
N LEU A 144 -3.43 -12.95 17.02
CA LEU A 144 -2.78 -12.33 18.18
C LEU A 144 -3.57 -12.51 19.49
N ALA A 145 -4.91 -12.61 19.42
CA ALA A 145 -5.74 -12.84 20.60
C ALA A 145 -5.71 -14.31 21.06
N ALA A 146 -5.37 -15.24 20.17
CA ALA A 146 -5.28 -16.68 20.44
C ALA A 146 -3.86 -17.14 20.86
N ALA A 147 -2.88 -16.23 20.92
CA ALA A 147 -1.46 -16.51 21.16
C ALA A 147 -0.95 -15.88 22.47
#